data_AF-A0A2E7LCT1-F1
#
_entry.id   AF-A0A2E7LCT1-F1
#
_cell.length_a   1.000
_cell.length_b   1.000
_cell.length_c   1.000
_cell.angle_alpha   90.00
_cell.angle_beta   90.00
_cell.angle_gamma   90.00
#
_symmetry.space_group_name_H-M   'P 1'
#
loop_
_entity.id
_entity.type
_entity.pdbx_description
1 polymer ?
#
loop_
_entity_poly.entity_id
_entity_poly.type
_entity_poly.pdbx_seq_one_letter_code
_entity_poly.pdbx_strand_id
1 'polypeptide(L)'
;MHTSYHMAPLTPHDTLSENHFRVPLMTPLLSRLVTAWSLPVLAGLIPALACPAAEPTETPHTDRAVAQIRQQAAHLAKGRRLISADFFRSLATANFVQSRLSSLNYAIRAAAKEPLPTNVEESLKWNAGICGNHVAAFLEIAQRIGLRARPVEFYFRGTRPEKNHSHICVEVYYAKRWRLFDVTWGTCFRKPDDALDNLIDIETLRTNPQVREWAVTNQSDLWYQQWTASGLDPLEYLDHARMDILRGRQGTIRLEAINRQPDEATYQPRHQPNFFGRNRADKDYGAVTVQLESPPAKAMVLQLEVLGFAGTGTLTVTSGSQRLSIPFTELSAGKTLSLSFESPVSKQVVRLDTRPDPPGGVAYVVFRTIRLSDR
;
A
#
# COMPACT_ATOMS: atom_id res chain seq x y z
N MET A 1 15.56 -0.64 49.10
CA MET A 1 14.25 -0.98 48.50
C MET A 1 14.16 -0.25 47.16
N HIS A 2 14.50 -0.94 46.08
CA HIS A 2 14.30 -0.46 44.71
C HIS A 2 13.22 -1.35 44.08
N THR A 3 12.05 -0.78 43.92
CA THR A 3 10.91 -1.38 43.23
C THR A 3 11.18 -1.30 41.73
N SER A 4 11.67 -2.40 41.16
CA SER A 4 11.78 -2.60 39.72
C SER A 4 10.37 -2.71 39.13
N TYR A 5 9.93 -1.68 38.41
CA TYR A 5 8.75 -1.75 37.58
C TYR A 5 9.08 -2.58 36.33
N HIS A 6 8.72 -3.86 36.35
CA HIS A 6 8.63 -4.67 35.13
C HIS A 6 7.41 -4.20 34.33
N MET A 7 7.62 -3.26 33.38
CA MET A 7 6.71 -3.12 32.27
C MET A 7 6.91 -4.33 31.35
N ALA A 8 5.83 -5.08 31.11
CA ALA A 8 5.82 -6.12 30.10
C ALA A 8 6.16 -5.49 28.73
N PRO A 9 7.03 -6.10 27.91
CA PRO A 9 7.29 -5.59 26.57
C PRO A 9 6.01 -5.73 25.75
N LEU A 10 5.40 -4.60 25.42
CA LEU A 10 4.43 -4.52 24.34
C LEU A 10 5.19 -4.86 23.05
N THR A 11 4.96 -6.05 22.48
CA THR A 11 5.46 -6.37 21.14
C THR A 11 4.76 -5.45 20.14
N PRO A 12 5.44 -4.49 19.48
CA PRO A 12 4.79 -3.47 18.66
C PRO A 12 4.06 -4.02 17.43
N HIS A 13 4.27 -5.29 17.09
CA HIS A 13 3.79 -5.91 15.86
C HIS A 13 2.39 -6.53 15.96
N ASP A 14 1.92 -6.89 17.16
CA ASP A 14 0.73 -7.75 17.28
C ASP A 14 -0.61 -6.98 17.25
N THR A 15 -0.61 -5.65 17.30
CA THR A 15 -1.86 -4.84 17.34
C THR A 15 -1.89 -3.59 16.46
N LEU A 16 -0.78 -3.16 15.84
CA LEU A 16 -0.71 -1.86 15.15
C LEU A 16 -0.92 -1.92 13.63
N SER A 17 -1.15 -3.10 13.06
CA SER A 17 -1.15 -3.33 11.61
C SER A 17 -2.44 -3.97 11.08
N GLU A 18 -3.57 -3.78 11.78
CA GLU A 18 -4.88 -3.99 11.17
C GLU A 18 -5.00 -3.07 9.95
N ASN A 19 -4.85 -3.68 8.77
CA ASN A 19 -4.85 -3.06 7.44
C ASN A 19 -5.80 -1.85 7.30
N HIS A 20 -5.25 -0.64 7.46
CA HIS A 20 -5.96 0.60 7.14
C HIS A 20 -5.89 0.98 5.65
N PHE A 21 -5.24 0.17 4.81
CA PHE A 21 -5.46 0.20 3.36
C PHE A 21 -6.72 -0.59 2.99
N ARG A 22 -7.85 -0.31 3.65
CA ARG A 22 -9.15 -0.65 3.06
C ARG A 22 -9.37 0.32 1.93
N VAL A 23 -9.29 -0.17 0.69
CA VAL A 23 -9.99 0.49 -0.41
C VAL A 23 -11.45 0.63 0.05
N PRO A 24 -12.04 1.83 0.05
CA PRO A 24 -13.44 1.97 0.44
C PRO A 24 -14.27 1.03 -0.42
N LEU A 25 -14.91 0.06 0.23
CA LEU A 25 -15.91 -0.79 -0.40
C LEU A 25 -17.03 0.15 -0.86
N MET A 26 -17.17 0.34 -2.17
CA MET A 26 -18.39 0.89 -2.72
C MET A 26 -19.49 -0.14 -2.48
N THR A 27 -20.29 0.05 -1.42
CA THR A 27 -21.47 -0.75 -1.15
C THR A 27 -22.54 -0.45 -2.20
N PRO A 28 -23.09 -1.46 -2.92
CA PRO A 28 -24.31 -1.27 -3.68
C PRO A 28 -25.49 -1.31 -2.70
N LEU A 29 -25.98 -0.14 -2.30
CA LEU A 29 -27.28 0.00 -1.68
C LEU A 29 -28.34 -0.15 -2.78
N LEU A 30 -29.04 -1.29 -2.80
CA LEU A 30 -30.48 -1.46 -3.12
C LEU A 30 -30.76 -2.90 -3.60
N SER A 31 -31.41 -3.71 -2.77
CA SER A 31 -32.30 -4.78 -3.25
C SER A 31 -33.29 -5.23 -2.18
N ARG A 32 -34.37 -4.48 -1.99
CA ARG A 32 -35.67 -5.02 -1.56
C ARG A 32 -36.78 -4.15 -2.10
N LEU A 33 -37.54 -4.68 -3.06
CA LEU A 33 -39.01 -4.65 -3.12
C LEU A 33 -39.46 -5.45 -4.34
N VAL A 34 -40.02 -6.62 -4.07
CA VAL A 34 -40.87 -7.36 -5.00
C VAL A 34 -42.30 -6.88 -4.74
N THR A 35 -42.98 -6.41 -5.78
CA THR A 35 -44.44 -6.58 -5.93
C THR A 35 -44.80 -6.39 -7.39
N ALA A 36 -45.43 -7.42 -7.95
CA ALA A 36 -45.81 -7.54 -9.33
C ALA A 36 -47.03 -6.69 -9.65
N TRP A 37 -46.98 -5.92 -10.74
CA TRP A 37 -48.14 -5.49 -11.53
C TRP A 37 -47.74 -5.44 -13.02
N SER A 38 -48.63 -5.93 -13.86
CA SER A 38 -48.48 -6.11 -15.32
C SER A 38 -48.89 -4.85 -16.10
N LEU A 39 -48.32 -4.71 -17.32
CA LEU A 39 -48.67 -3.81 -18.46
C LEU A 39 -47.93 -2.45 -18.55
N PRO A 40 -47.81 -1.84 -19.75
CA PRO A 40 -47.23 -2.33 -21.00
C PRO A 40 -45.99 -1.50 -21.42
N VAL A 41 -45.31 -1.97 -22.46
CA VAL A 41 -44.09 -1.39 -23.05
C VAL A 41 -44.29 0.07 -23.48
N LEU A 42 -43.55 1.00 -22.85
CA LEU A 42 -43.21 2.30 -23.43
C LEU A 42 -41.68 2.48 -23.32
N ALA A 43 -41.01 2.47 -24.47
CA ALA A 43 -39.60 2.79 -24.59
C ALA A 43 -39.39 4.29 -24.38
N GLY A 44 -39.20 4.69 -23.12
CA GLY A 44 -38.75 6.02 -22.73
C GLY A 44 -37.31 5.94 -22.22
N LEU A 45 -36.42 6.74 -22.82
CA LEU A 45 -35.06 6.99 -22.34
C LEU A 45 -35.08 7.41 -20.87
N ILE A 46 -34.73 6.51 -19.96
CA ILE A 46 -34.44 6.85 -18.56
C ILE A 46 -33.02 7.42 -18.54
N PRO A 47 -32.81 8.70 -18.20
CA PRO A 47 -31.48 9.22 -17.98
C PRO A 47 -30.84 8.44 -16.83
N ALA A 48 -29.63 7.96 -17.04
CA ALA A 48 -28.85 7.36 -15.97
C ALA A 48 -28.81 8.36 -14.79
N LEU A 49 -29.33 7.93 -13.64
CA LEU A 49 -29.22 8.67 -12.38
C LEU A 49 -27.71 8.73 -12.05
N ALA A 50 -27.07 9.82 -12.44
CA ALA A 50 -25.74 10.15 -11.97
C ALA A 50 -25.85 10.39 -10.45
N CYS A 51 -25.25 9.52 -9.65
CA CYS A 51 -25.02 9.84 -8.25
C CYS A 51 -24.28 11.18 -8.20
N PRO A 52 -24.76 12.18 -7.45
CA PRO A 52 -24.02 13.43 -7.28
C PRO A 52 -22.66 13.08 -6.69
N ALA A 53 -21.60 13.55 -7.33
CA ALA A 53 -20.26 13.46 -6.77
C ALA A 53 -20.29 14.15 -5.40
N ALA A 54 -19.82 13.46 -4.36
CA ALA A 54 -19.72 14.02 -3.03
C ALA A 54 -18.98 15.36 -3.11
N GLU A 55 -19.52 16.39 -2.45
CA GLU A 55 -18.85 17.70 -2.39
C GLU A 55 -17.44 17.51 -1.82
N PRO A 56 -16.43 18.26 -2.32
CA PRO A 56 -15.07 18.15 -1.83
C PRO A 56 -15.03 18.45 -0.33
N THR A 57 -14.61 17.47 0.48
CA THR A 57 -14.39 17.70 1.91
C THR A 57 -13.34 18.80 2.08
N GLU A 58 -13.63 19.79 2.91
CA GLU A 58 -12.66 20.86 3.23
C GLU A 58 -11.36 20.27 3.81
N THR A 59 -10.21 20.76 3.36
CA THR A 59 -8.88 20.29 3.82
C THR A 59 -7.98 21.41 4.39
N PRO A 60 -8.46 22.21 5.37
CA PRO A 60 -7.75 23.41 5.82
C PRO A 60 -6.37 23.12 6.43
N HIS A 61 -6.16 21.98 7.09
CA HIS A 61 -4.84 21.60 7.61
C HIS A 61 -3.88 21.25 6.47
N THR A 62 -4.36 20.53 5.46
CA THR A 62 -3.58 20.21 4.26
C THR A 62 -3.23 21.47 3.45
N ASP A 63 -4.17 22.40 3.30
CA ASP A 63 -3.93 23.67 2.58
C ASP A 63 -2.90 24.56 3.28
N ARG A 64 -2.97 24.65 4.62
CA ARG A 64 -1.93 25.34 5.41
C ARG A 64 -0.57 24.66 5.26
N ALA A 65 -0.51 23.34 5.27
CA ALA A 65 0.73 22.58 5.06
C ALA A 65 1.37 22.93 3.70
N VAL A 66 0.56 22.89 2.63
CA VAL A 66 1.01 23.25 1.27
C VAL A 66 1.57 24.66 1.21
N ALA A 67 0.88 25.64 1.79
CA ALA A 67 1.34 27.02 1.80
C ALA A 67 2.69 27.17 2.52
N GLN A 68 2.83 26.58 3.71
CA GLN A 68 4.06 26.61 4.49
C GLN A 68 5.23 25.93 3.75
N ILE A 69 5.00 24.76 3.16
CA ILE A 69 6.03 24.01 2.43
C ILE A 69 6.51 24.79 1.20
N ARG A 70 5.60 25.42 0.46
CA ARG A 70 5.97 26.29 -0.67
C ARG A 70 6.89 27.41 -0.22
N GLN A 71 6.59 28.07 0.90
CA GLN A 71 7.42 29.14 1.45
C GLN A 71 8.81 28.62 1.87
N GLN A 72 8.88 27.51 2.60
CA GLN A 72 10.15 26.90 3.04
C GLN A 72 11.01 26.47 1.85
N ALA A 73 10.43 25.76 0.88
CA ALA A 73 11.15 25.29 -0.30
C ALA A 73 11.65 26.45 -1.15
N ALA A 74 10.83 27.50 -1.35
CA ALA A 74 11.24 28.70 -2.09
C ALA A 74 12.38 29.45 -1.38
N HIS A 75 12.33 29.54 -0.05
CA HIS A 75 13.40 30.15 0.74
C HIS A 75 14.71 29.38 0.59
N LEU A 76 14.68 28.05 0.73
CA LEU A 76 15.88 27.20 0.62
C LEU A 76 16.46 27.18 -0.80
N ALA A 77 15.62 27.26 -1.83
CA ALA A 77 16.06 27.31 -3.21
C ALA A 77 16.72 28.65 -3.60
N LYS A 78 16.46 29.73 -2.84
CA LYS A 78 16.96 31.07 -3.16
C LYS A 78 18.51 31.08 -3.21
N GLY A 79 19.05 31.40 -4.39
CA GLY A 79 20.50 31.47 -4.62
C GLY A 79 21.18 30.12 -4.91
N ARG A 80 20.47 28.98 -4.87
CA ARG A 80 21.03 27.64 -5.04
C ARG A 80 20.70 27.04 -6.42
N ARG A 81 21.21 27.66 -7.49
CA ARG A 81 20.87 27.28 -8.88
C ARG A 81 21.37 25.90 -9.34
N LEU A 82 22.39 25.36 -8.66
CA LEU A 82 22.96 24.04 -8.99
C LEU A 82 22.22 22.88 -8.34
N ILE A 83 21.26 23.16 -7.45
CA ILE A 83 20.47 22.14 -6.73
C ILE A 83 19.04 22.17 -7.26
N SER A 84 18.46 21.01 -7.50
CA SER A 84 17.08 20.85 -7.96
C SER A 84 16.08 21.55 -7.02
N ALA A 85 15.21 22.39 -7.58
CA ALA A 85 14.10 22.98 -6.83
C ALA A 85 13.15 21.90 -6.28
N ASP A 86 12.99 20.80 -7.02
CA ASP A 86 12.15 19.67 -6.59
C ASP A 86 12.79 18.91 -5.42
N PHE A 87 14.11 18.92 -5.28
CA PHE A 87 14.76 18.40 -4.08
C PHE A 87 14.35 19.20 -2.83
N PHE A 88 14.39 20.54 -2.89
CA PHE A 88 13.98 21.36 -1.76
C PHE A 88 12.50 21.21 -1.42
N ARG A 89 11.63 21.10 -2.44
CA ARG A 89 10.20 20.80 -2.24
C ARG A 89 10.00 19.43 -1.60
N SER A 90 10.73 18.41 -2.05
CA SER A 90 10.65 17.05 -1.51
C SER A 90 11.11 17.01 -0.05
N LEU A 91 12.27 17.60 0.24
CA LEU A 91 12.84 17.64 1.59
C LEU A 91 11.96 18.45 2.54
N ALA A 92 11.47 19.63 2.13
CA ALA A 92 10.55 20.42 2.93
C ALA A 92 9.24 19.66 3.22
N THR A 93 8.72 18.92 2.24
CA THR A 93 7.52 18.07 2.43
C THR A 93 7.80 16.93 3.41
N ALA A 94 8.91 16.20 3.23
CA ALA A 94 9.28 15.10 4.13
C ALA A 94 9.47 15.58 5.57
N ASN A 95 10.21 16.68 5.76
CA ASN A 95 10.45 17.27 7.08
C ASN A 95 9.17 17.80 7.70
N PHE A 96 8.31 18.46 6.92
CA PHE A 96 7.01 18.92 7.42
C PHE A 96 6.18 17.75 7.94
N VAL A 97 6.01 16.70 7.12
CA VAL A 97 5.21 15.53 7.51
C VAL A 97 5.81 14.87 8.74
N GLN A 98 7.12 14.59 8.76
CA GLN A 98 7.77 13.94 9.89
C GLN A 98 7.71 14.76 11.19
N SER A 99 7.76 16.10 11.10
CA SER A 99 7.65 17.00 12.26
C SER A 99 6.23 17.18 12.79
N ARG A 100 5.20 16.75 12.05
CA ARG A 100 3.78 16.96 12.38
C ARG A 100 3.03 15.68 12.65
N LEU A 101 3.26 14.63 11.86
CA LEU A 101 2.67 13.33 12.12
C LEU A 101 3.63 12.52 12.99
N SER A 102 3.10 11.90 14.04
CA SER A 102 3.86 11.08 14.96
C SER A 102 3.22 9.69 15.09
N SER A 103 4.01 8.65 14.83
CA SER A 103 3.67 7.26 15.13
C SER A 103 3.52 7.03 16.64
N LEU A 104 4.25 7.78 17.47
CA LEU A 104 4.09 7.74 18.92
C LEU A 104 2.72 8.28 19.35
N ASN A 105 2.30 9.45 18.81
CA ASN A 105 0.95 9.97 19.08
C ASN A 105 -0.14 9.00 18.61
N TYR A 106 0.06 8.36 17.45
CA TYR A 106 -0.84 7.31 16.98
C TYR A 106 -0.93 6.14 17.97
N ALA A 107 0.21 5.63 18.44
CA ALA A 107 0.28 4.53 19.40
C ALA A 107 -0.37 4.89 20.74
N ILE A 108 -0.15 6.11 21.25
CA ILE A 108 -0.79 6.61 22.48
C ILE A 108 -2.32 6.63 22.32
N ARG A 109 -2.84 7.16 21.20
CA ARG A 109 -4.28 7.18 20.90
C ARG A 109 -4.85 5.76 20.81
N ALA A 110 -4.15 4.86 20.12
CA ALA A 110 -4.56 3.46 20.00
C ALA A 110 -4.63 2.77 21.38
N ALA A 111 -3.63 2.97 22.23
CA ALA A 111 -3.61 2.45 23.60
C ALA A 111 -4.74 3.02 24.45
N ALA A 112 -5.07 4.30 24.27
CA ALA A 112 -6.20 4.98 24.90
C ALA A 112 -7.57 4.60 24.28
N LYS A 113 -7.61 3.77 23.24
CA LYS A 113 -8.80 3.41 22.45
C LYS A 113 -9.53 4.64 21.88
N GLU A 114 -8.78 5.70 21.58
CA GLU A 114 -9.30 6.90 20.93
C GLU A 114 -9.44 6.67 19.41
N PRO A 115 -10.28 7.47 18.71
CA PRO A 115 -10.33 7.46 17.26
C PRO A 115 -8.96 7.69 16.63
N LEU A 116 -8.62 6.82 15.68
CA LEU A 116 -7.40 6.87 14.87
C LEU A 116 -7.68 7.59 13.55
N PRO A 117 -6.72 8.38 13.03
CA PRO A 117 -6.95 9.17 11.83
C PRO A 117 -7.11 8.24 10.62
N THR A 118 -8.19 8.45 9.88
CA THR A 118 -8.58 7.64 8.72
C THR A 118 -8.20 8.27 7.39
N ASN A 119 -7.80 9.54 7.40
CA ASN A 119 -7.40 10.31 6.22
C ASN A 119 -6.30 11.33 6.55
N VAL A 120 -5.73 11.97 5.52
CA VAL A 120 -4.62 12.93 5.64
C VAL A 120 -5.00 14.13 6.51
N GLU A 121 -6.21 14.66 6.33
CA GLU A 121 -6.67 15.84 7.07
C GLU A 121 -6.78 15.54 8.57
N GLU A 122 -7.33 14.38 8.95
CA GLU A 122 -7.37 13.91 10.34
C GLU A 122 -5.96 13.67 10.90
N SER A 123 -5.06 13.08 10.10
CA SER A 123 -3.66 12.87 10.52
C SER A 123 -2.96 14.19 10.83
N LEU A 124 -3.15 15.21 10.00
CA LEU A 124 -2.61 16.56 10.22
C LEU A 124 -3.31 17.30 11.36
N LYS A 125 -4.61 17.09 11.55
CA LYS A 125 -5.37 17.68 12.66
C LYS A 125 -4.94 17.11 14.01
N TRP A 126 -4.70 15.80 14.08
CA TRP A 126 -4.38 15.10 15.33
C TRP A 126 -2.88 14.90 15.55
N ASN A 127 -2.04 15.33 14.61
CA ASN A 127 -0.59 15.12 14.66
C ASN A 127 -0.22 13.65 14.89
N ALA A 128 -0.98 12.75 14.27
CA ALA A 128 -0.92 11.32 14.50
C ALA A 128 -0.96 10.56 13.17
N GLY A 129 -0.12 9.55 13.04
CA GLY A 129 -0.10 8.69 11.87
C GLY A 129 1.00 7.65 11.97
N ILE A 130 0.79 6.50 11.32
CA ILE A 130 1.84 5.52 11.06
C ILE A 130 2.43 5.71 9.66
N CYS A 131 3.35 4.84 9.23
CA CYS A 131 4.02 4.95 7.93
C CYS A 131 3.07 5.18 6.74
N GLY A 132 1.92 4.47 6.72
CA GLY A 132 0.88 4.68 5.71
C GLY A 132 0.29 6.09 5.70
N ASN A 133 0.00 6.67 6.88
CA ASN A 133 -0.51 8.03 7.00
C ASN A 133 0.55 9.07 6.59
N HIS A 134 1.81 8.87 6.98
CA HIS A 134 2.92 9.75 6.60
C HIS A 134 3.06 9.81 5.08
N VAL A 135 3.08 8.64 4.42
CA VAL A 135 3.18 8.57 2.96
C VAL A 135 1.94 9.13 2.27
N ALA A 136 0.74 8.89 2.79
CA ALA A 136 -0.49 9.48 2.26
C ALA A 136 -0.43 11.02 2.31
N ALA A 137 -0.04 11.60 3.44
CA ALA A 137 0.10 13.04 3.61
C ALA A 137 1.17 13.61 2.67
N PHE A 138 2.32 12.95 2.57
CA PHE A 138 3.37 13.35 1.62
C PHE A 138 2.85 13.38 0.19
N LEU A 139 2.20 12.31 -0.28
CA LEU A 139 1.74 12.19 -1.66
C LEU A 139 0.64 13.21 -2.00
N GLU A 140 -0.28 13.47 -1.06
CA GLU A 140 -1.32 14.48 -1.23
C GLU A 140 -0.73 15.89 -1.35
N ILE A 141 0.20 16.24 -0.46
CA ILE A 141 0.91 17.52 -0.52
C ILE A 141 1.75 17.62 -1.79
N ALA A 142 2.51 16.57 -2.13
CA ALA A 142 3.34 16.49 -3.33
C ALA A 142 2.52 16.79 -4.59
N GLN A 143 1.34 16.18 -4.73
CA GLN A 143 0.43 16.46 -5.83
C GLN A 143 0.04 17.95 -5.89
N ARG A 144 -0.34 18.56 -4.76
CA ARG A 144 -0.74 19.98 -4.68
C ARG A 144 0.41 20.95 -4.97
N ILE A 145 1.67 20.54 -4.81
CA ILE A 145 2.85 21.36 -5.13
C ILE A 145 3.55 20.97 -6.45
N GLY A 146 2.95 20.08 -7.23
CA GLY A 146 3.45 19.69 -8.55
C GLY A 146 4.67 18.76 -8.53
N LEU A 147 4.89 18.02 -7.44
CA LEU A 147 5.90 16.97 -7.38
C LEU A 147 5.35 15.67 -7.96
N ARG A 148 6.12 15.05 -8.87
CA ARG A 148 5.87 13.69 -9.33
C ARG A 148 6.43 12.72 -8.30
N ALA A 149 5.55 12.10 -7.51
CA ALA A 149 5.92 11.17 -6.45
C ALA A 149 5.09 9.88 -6.52
N ARG A 150 5.64 8.79 -6.00
CA ARG A 150 4.95 7.49 -5.89
C ARG A 150 5.30 6.80 -4.57
N PRO A 151 4.41 5.95 -4.03
CA PRO A 151 4.75 5.12 -2.88
C PRO A 151 5.76 4.02 -3.25
N VAL A 152 6.58 3.63 -2.28
CA VAL A 152 7.38 2.40 -2.32
C VAL A 152 7.02 1.57 -1.11
N GLU A 153 6.42 0.42 -1.32
CA GLU A 153 5.89 -0.44 -0.27
C GLU A 153 6.76 -1.68 -0.12
N PHE A 154 7.01 -2.03 1.13
CA PHE A 154 7.86 -3.13 1.55
C PHE A 154 7.01 -4.12 2.32
N TYR A 155 6.95 -5.37 1.85
CA TYR A 155 6.21 -6.44 2.50
C TYR A 155 7.17 -7.55 2.92
N PHE A 156 7.50 -7.56 4.20
CA PHE A 156 8.42 -8.50 4.80
C PHE A 156 7.72 -9.83 5.00
N ARG A 157 8.36 -10.90 4.51
CA ARG A 157 7.85 -12.27 4.64
C ARG A 157 8.62 -12.99 5.73
N GLY A 158 7.96 -13.18 6.87
CA GLY A 158 8.48 -13.95 7.99
C GLY A 158 8.57 -15.43 7.66
N THR A 159 9.18 -16.23 8.54
CA THR A 159 9.15 -17.71 8.43
C THR A 159 7.75 -18.29 8.52
N ARG A 160 6.81 -17.51 9.07
CA ARG A 160 5.39 -17.80 9.15
C ARG A 160 4.58 -16.51 8.89
N PRO A 161 3.35 -16.59 8.35
CA PRO A 161 2.55 -15.41 7.98
C PRO A 161 2.29 -14.41 9.11
N GLU A 162 2.22 -14.84 10.37
CA GLU A 162 2.06 -13.98 11.55
C GLU A 162 3.30 -13.13 11.89
N LYS A 163 4.45 -13.44 11.29
CA LYS A 163 5.67 -12.63 11.41
C LYS A 163 5.83 -11.64 10.26
N ASN A 164 4.90 -11.66 9.30
CA ASN A 164 4.87 -10.67 8.25
C ASN A 164 4.61 -9.29 8.85
N HIS A 165 5.23 -8.29 8.25
CA HIS A 165 4.94 -6.90 8.55
C HIS A 165 5.23 -6.08 7.28
N SER A 166 5.00 -4.78 7.35
CA SER A 166 5.17 -3.92 6.18
C SER A 166 5.69 -2.54 6.56
N HIS A 167 6.33 -1.89 5.60
CA HIS A 167 6.73 -0.50 5.69
C HIS A 167 6.44 0.20 4.36
N ILE A 168 6.36 1.53 4.37
CA ILE A 168 6.11 2.31 3.15
C ILE A 168 6.90 3.62 3.19
N CYS A 169 7.53 3.92 2.06
CA CYS A 169 8.30 5.12 1.77
C CYS A 169 7.73 5.84 0.54
N VAL A 170 8.38 6.92 0.12
CA VAL A 170 8.09 7.60 -1.15
C VAL A 170 9.31 7.69 -2.04
N GLU A 171 9.10 7.59 -3.35
CA GLU A 171 10.05 8.02 -4.35
C GLU A 171 9.55 9.31 -5.01
N VAL A 172 10.44 10.29 -5.15
CA VAL A 172 10.17 11.51 -5.93
C VAL A 172 11.01 11.52 -7.19
N TYR A 173 10.41 11.88 -8.31
CA TYR A 173 11.08 11.96 -9.60
C TYR A 173 11.57 13.38 -9.87
N TYR A 174 12.88 13.58 -9.89
CA TYR A 174 13.50 14.81 -10.35
C TYR A 174 14.88 14.51 -10.95
N ALA A 175 15.42 15.42 -11.76
CA ALA A 175 16.68 15.21 -12.47
C ALA A 175 16.74 13.86 -13.23
N LYS A 176 15.60 13.48 -13.83
CA LYS A 176 15.39 12.24 -14.61
C LYS A 176 15.52 10.93 -13.82
N ARG A 177 15.53 10.95 -12.49
CA ARG A 177 15.67 9.76 -11.65
C ARG A 177 14.71 9.76 -10.48
N TRP A 178 14.41 8.56 -9.96
CA TRP A 178 13.70 8.38 -8.71
C TRP A 178 14.65 8.54 -7.51
N ARG A 179 14.09 8.97 -6.37
CA ARG A 179 14.82 9.41 -5.19
C ARG A 179 14.02 9.00 -3.96
N LEU A 180 14.57 8.10 -3.15
CA LEU A 180 13.85 7.54 -2.01
C LEU A 180 13.90 8.48 -0.79
N PHE A 181 12.74 8.67 -0.17
CA PHE A 181 12.58 9.28 1.14
C PHE A 181 11.76 8.36 2.04
N ASP A 182 12.26 8.10 3.23
CA ASP A 182 11.48 7.52 4.31
C ASP A 182 10.90 8.63 5.17
N VAL A 183 9.66 8.98 4.89
CA VAL A 183 8.97 10.09 5.56
C VAL A 183 8.63 9.75 7.02
N THR A 184 8.60 8.47 7.37
CA THR A 184 8.29 8.02 8.73
C THR A 184 9.49 8.26 9.64
N TRP A 185 10.67 7.83 9.20
CA TRP A 185 11.92 7.97 9.96
C TRP A 185 12.64 9.30 9.71
N GLY A 186 12.18 10.10 8.75
CA GLY A 186 12.89 11.30 8.32
C GLY A 186 14.23 10.95 7.68
N THR A 187 14.27 9.86 6.91
CA THR A 187 15.49 9.34 6.28
C THR A 187 15.53 9.67 4.80
N CYS A 188 16.68 10.10 4.32
CA CYS A 188 17.03 10.06 2.91
C CYS A 188 18.41 9.41 2.74
N PHE A 189 18.72 8.98 1.51
CA PHE A 189 19.96 8.26 1.24
C PHE A 189 20.84 9.05 0.28
N ARG A 190 22.04 9.42 0.74
CA ARG A 190 23.01 10.20 -0.02
C ARG A 190 24.40 9.60 0.17
N LYS A 191 25.10 9.37 -0.94
CA LYS A 191 26.50 8.93 -0.87
C LYS A 191 27.36 10.00 -0.19
N PRO A 192 28.40 9.61 0.58
CA PRO A 192 29.41 10.55 1.05
C PRO A 192 29.95 11.39 -0.12
N ASP A 193 30.17 12.68 0.13
CA ASP A 193 30.75 13.66 -0.80
C ASP A 193 29.97 13.92 -2.11
N ASP A 194 28.78 13.34 -2.26
CA ASP A 194 27.91 13.57 -3.42
C ASP A 194 27.07 14.84 -3.26
N ALA A 195 26.56 15.35 -4.39
CA ALA A 195 25.69 16.52 -4.42
C ALA A 195 24.46 16.33 -3.52
N LEU A 196 24.02 17.42 -2.88
CA LEU A 196 22.96 17.37 -1.88
C LEU A 196 21.64 16.75 -2.39
N ASP A 197 21.31 16.99 -3.66
CA ASP A 197 20.13 16.48 -4.34
C ASP A 197 20.35 15.17 -5.10
N ASN A 198 21.55 14.57 -5.05
CA ASN A 198 21.79 13.27 -5.66
C ASN A 198 21.43 12.12 -4.70
N LEU A 199 20.16 12.08 -4.28
CA LEU A 199 19.68 10.99 -3.44
C LEU A 199 19.58 9.67 -4.24
N ILE A 200 19.56 8.55 -3.54
CA ILE A 200 19.58 7.22 -4.13
C ILE A 200 18.16 6.62 -4.20
N ASP A 201 17.86 5.92 -5.29
CA ASP A 201 16.62 5.15 -5.48
C ASP A 201 16.67 3.79 -4.76
N ILE A 202 15.50 3.18 -4.49
CA ILE A 202 15.45 1.92 -3.72
C ILE A 202 16.15 0.76 -4.44
N GLU A 203 16.14 0.75 -5.78
CA GLU A 203 16.76 -0.32 -6.56
C GLU A 203 18.27 -0.33 -6.36
N THR A 204 18.91 0.83 -6.46
CA THR A 204 20.33 0.98 -6.18
C THR A 204 20.64 0.63 -4.73
N LEU A 205 19.83 1.08 -3.77
CA LEU A 205 20.05 0.79 -2.35
C LEU A 205 20.04 -0.71 -2.05
N ARG A 206 19.15 -1.49 -2.66
CA ARG A 206 19.08 -2.93 -2.38
C ARG A 206 20.18 -3.78 -2.99
N THR A 207 20.97 -3.20 -3.89
CA THR A 207 22.07 -3.89 -4.57
C THR A 207 23.44 -3.61 -3.96
N ASN A 208 23.54 -2.72 -2.98
CA ASN A 208 24.81 -2.28 -2.44
C ASN A 208 24.90 -2.55 -0.93
N PRO A 209 25.97 -3.22 -0.44
CA PRO A 209 26.10 -3.59 0.97
C PRO A 209 26.40 -2.41 1.92
N GLN A 210 26.88 -1.28 1.42
CA GLN A 210 27.29 -0.11 2.23
C GLN A 210 26.17 0.92 2.45
N VAL A 211 24.94 0.62 2.01
CA VAL A 211 23.87 1.62 1.88
C VAL A 211 23.36 2.18 3.19
N ARG A 212 23.59 1.47 4.29
CA ARG A 212 23.27 1.94 5.64
C ARG A 212 24.11 3.17 6.01
N GLU A 213 25.36 3.25 5.55
CA GLU A 213 26.24 4.40 5.78
C GLU A 213 25.79 5.65 5.01
N TRP A 214 24.94 5.49 4.01
CA TRP A 214 24.40 6.59 3.21
C TRP A 214 23.14 7.20 3.82
N ALA A 215 22.60 6.61 4.88
CA ALA A 215 21.38 7.06 5.52
C ALA A 215 21.62 8.36 6.31
N VAL A 216 20.91 9.41 5.94
CA VAL A 216 20.78 10.63 6.73
C VAL A 216 19.42 10.55 7.40
N THR A 217 19.39 10.24 8.69
CA THR A 217 18.18 9.95 9.47
C THR A 217 18.01 10.89 10.64
N ASN A 218 16.78 11.32 10.92
CA ASN A 218 16.47 12.03 12.16
C ASN A 218 16.40 11.07 13.35
N GLN A 219 17.56 10.74 13.91
CA GLN A 219 17.66 9.84 15.06
C GLN A 219 17.14 10.45 16.36
N SER A 220 16.88 11.76 16.42
CA SER A 220 16.34 12.40 17.64
C SER A 220 14.82 12.24 17.81
N ASP A 221 14.14 11.69 16.81
CA ASP A 221 12.72 11.39 16.89
C ASP A 221 12.42 10.34 17.98
N LEU A 222 11.41 10.59 18.81
CA LEU A 222 11.09 9.72 19.94
C LEU A 222 10.60 8.34 19.50
N TRP A 223 9.89 8.26 18.37
CA TRP A 223 9.45 6.97 17.84
C TRP A 223 10.63 6.17 17.30
N TYR A 224 11.58 6.81 16.62
CA TYR A 224 12.85 6.21 16.22
C TYR A 224 13.60 5.65 17.44
N GLN A 225 13.78 6.46 18.48
CA GLN A 225 14.45 6.04 19.72
C GLN A 225 13.75 4.85 20.39
N GLN A 226 12.42 4.88 20.49
CA GLN A 226 11.64 3.77 21.04
C GLN A 226 11.81 2.49 20.22
N TRP A 227 11.79 2.59 18.88
CA TRP A 227 11.95 1.46 17.97
C TRP A 227 13.31 0.80 18.15
N THR A 228 14.39 1.60 18.14
CA THR A 228 15.75 1.12 18.33
C THR A 228 16.00 0.58 19.74
N ALA A 229 15.45 1.22 20.77
CA ALA A 229 15.54 0.75 22.16
C ALA A 229 14.83 -0.61 22.36
N SER A 230 13.87 -0.93 21.49
CA SER A 230 13.19 -2.23 21.44
C SER A 230 13.98 -3.29 20.66
N GLY A 231 15.20 -2.97 20.19
CA GLY A 231 16.03 -3.87 19.39
C GLY A 231 15.56 -4.06 17.95
N LEU A 232 14.67 -3.19 17.47
CA LEU A 232 14.15 -3.23 16.10
C LEU A 232 14.97 -2.31 15.20
N ASP A 233 15.05 -2.68 13.92
CA ASP A 233 15.80 -1.92 12.91
C ASP A 233 14.85 -1.07 12.05
N PRO A 234 14.91 0.27 12.13
CA PRO A 234 14.09 1.16 11.30
C PRO A 234 14.35 1.01 9.79
N LEU A 235 15.53 0.53 9.41
CA LEU A 235 16.00 0.44 8.02
C LEU A 235 16.08 -1.00 7.50
N GLU A 236 15.37 -1.93 8.13
CA GLU A 236 15.35 -3.37 7.77
C GLU A 236 15.02 -3.61 6.28
N TYR A 237 14.26 -2.72 5.64
CA TYR A 237 13.91 -2.82 4.22
C TYR A 237 15.12 -2.72 3.27
N LEU A 238 16.28 -2.28 3.73
CA LEU A 238 17.48 -2.17 2.88
C LEU A 238 18.04 -3.55 2.53
N ASP A 239 18.01 -4.50 3.47
CA ASP A 239 18.71 -5.78 3.35
C ASP A 239 17.90 -7.01 3.75
N HIS A 240 16.63 -6.86 4.17
CA HIS A 240 15.79 -8.03 4.47
C HIS A 240 15.66 -8.97 3.25
N ALA A 241 16.09 -10.21 3.43
CA ALA A 241 16.22 -11.19 2.34
C ALA A 241 14.88 -11.58 1.72
N ARG A 242 13.84 -11.72 2.54
CA ARG A 242 12.51 -12.19 2.12
C ARG A 242 11.52 -11.03 2.11
N MET A 243 11.50 -10.28 1.02
CA MET A 243 10.64 -9.10 0.90
C MET A 243 10.12 -8.92 -0.51
N ASP A 244 8.85 -8.57 -0.61
CA ASP A 244 8.24 -8.08 -1.84
C ASP A 244 8.21 -6.56 -1.83
N ILE A 245 8.46 -5.94 -2.99
CA ILE A 245 8.46 -4.48 -3.12
C ILE A 245 7.43 -4.09 -4.18
N LEU A 246 6.53 -3.17 -3.83
CA LEU A 246 5.67 -2.50 -4.79
C LEU A 246 6.13 -1.07 -4.99
N ARG A 247 6.40 -0.66 -6.23
CA ARG A 247 6.74 0.74 -6.56
C ARG A 247 5.59 1.34 -7.32
N GLY A 248 4.95 2.38 -6.77
CA GLY A 248 3.71 2.90 -7.33
C GLY A 248 2.63 1.82 -7.44
N ARG A 249 2.45 1.00 -6.40
CA ARG A 249 1.50 -0.13 -6.43
C ARG A 249 1.78 -1.15 -7.55
N GLN A 250 2.97 -1.16 -8.14
CA GLN A 250 3.37 -2.11 -9.17
C GLN A 250 4.35 -3.14 -8.63
N GLY A 251 4.06 -4.42 -8.82
CA GLY A 251 4.94 -5.52 -8.45
C GLY A 251 4.17 -6.79 -8.12
N THR A 252 4.87 -7.76 -7.53
CA THR A 252 4.30 -9.06 -7.16
C THR A 252 4.33 -9.24 -5.66
N ILE A 253 3.18 -9.58 -5.07
CA ILE A 253 3.06 -10.03 -3.69
C ILE A 253 3.03 -11.55 -3.67
N ARG A 254 3.91 -12.15 -2.88
CA ARG A 254 3.99 -13.59 -2.67
C ARG A 254 3.26 -13.96 -1.39
N LEU A 255 2.27 -14.83 -1.52
CA LEU A 255 1.50 -15.35 -0.40
C LEU A 255 1.95 -16.75 -0.05
N GLU A 256 2.23 -16.95 1.23
CA GLU A 256 2.45 -18.26 1.82
C GLU A 256 1.15 -18.79 2.42
N ALA A 257 0.95 -20.09 2.36
CA ALA A 257 -0.26 -20.71 2.87
C ALA A 257 -0.32 -20.55 4.40
N ILE A 258 -1.45 -20.10 4.93
CA ILE A 258 -1.72 -20.03 6.37
C ILE A 258 -2.13 -21.40 6.94
N ASN A 259 -2.65 -22.27 6.07
CA ASN A 259 -2.97 -23.65 6.37
C ASN A 259 -2.61 -24.50 5.15
N ARG A 260 -1.88 -25.58 5.36
CA ARG A 260 -1.42 -26.48 4.31
C ARG A 260 -1.63 -27.93 4.73
N GLN A 261 -2.40 -28.62 3.90
CA GLN A 261 -2.58 -30.06 3.89
C GLN A 261 -1.98 -30.63 2.60
N PRO A 262 -1.82 -31.96 2.48
CA PRO A 262 -1.24 -32.57 1.27
C PRO A 262 -1.95 -32.18 -0.03
N ASP A 263 -3.28 -32.09 0.02
CA ASP A 263 -4.15 -31.87 -1.15
C ASP A 263 -4.86 -30.51 -1.13
N GLU A 264 -4.56 -29.67 -0.13
CA GLU A 264 -5.23 -28.39 0.07
C GLU A 264 -4.30 -27.33 0.65
N ALA A 265 -4.42 -26.08 0.19
CA ALA A 265 -3.80 -24.93 0.85
C ALA A 265 -4.73 -23.72 0.86
N THR A 266 -4.74 -22.98 1.98
CA THR A 266 -5.43 -21.69 2.10
C THR A 266 -4.41 -20.58 2.24
N TYR A 267 -4.59 -19.52 1.44
CA TYR A 267 -3.76 -18.33 1.39
C TYR A 267 -4.58 -17.13 1.85
N GLN A 268 -3.99 -16.33 2.74
CA GLN A 268 -4.59 -15.09 3.22
C GLN A 268 -3.50 -14.02 3.32
N PRO A 269 -3.74 -12.79 2.83
CA PRO A 269 -2.80 -11.70 2.98
C PRO A 269 -2.74 -11.30 4.45
N ARG A 270 -1.57 -11.44 5.08
CA ARG A 270 -1.29 -10.96 6.45
C ARG A 270 -0.25 -9.86 6.38
N HIS A 271 -0.68 -8.64 6.73
CA HIS A 271 0.10 -7.40 6.58
C HIS A 271 0.61 -7.18 5.14
N GLN A 272 -0.12 -7.71 4.17
CA GLN A 272 0.09 -7.60 2.74
C GLN A 272 -1.20 -7.07 2.10
N PRO A 273 -1.15 -6.53 0.87
CA PRO A 273 -2.34 -6.09 0.16
C PRO A 273 -3.30 -7.25 -0.05
N ASN A 274 -4.58 -7.01 0.18
CA ASN A 274 -5.65 -7.95 -0.11
C ASN A 274 -6.34 -7.65 -1.44
N PHE A 275 -5.61 -7.07 -2.38
CA PHE A 275 -6.08 -6.83 -3.74
C PHE A 275 -4.99 -7.14 -4.75
N PHE A 276 -5.40 -7.45 -5.98
CA PHE A 276 -4.52 -7.53 -7.14
C PHE A 276 -5.15 -6.78 -8.32
N GLY A 277 -4.30 -6.26 -9.20
CA GLY A 277 -4.66 -5.38 -10.30
C GLY A 277 -4.25 -3.93 -10.09
N ARG A 278 -4.66 -3.07 -11.02
CA ARG A 278 -4.35 -1.63 -11.03
C ARG A 278 -5.51 -0.84 -10.43
N ASN A 279 -5.25 -0.17 -9.31
CA ASN A 279 -6.24 0.61 -8.58
C ASN A 279 -6.22 2.12 -8.88
N ARG A 280 -5.28 2.59 -9.70
CA ARG A 280 -5.16 4.00 -10.10
C ARG A 280 -4.70 4.13 -11.56
N ALA A 281 -5.45 4.90 -12.35
CA ALA A 281 -5.10 5.23 -13.74
C ALA A 281 -4.07 6.39 -13.80
N ASP A 282 -2.94 6.22 -13.12
CA ASP A 282 -1.83 7.18 -13.11
C ASP A 282 -0.58 6.52 -13.69
N LYS A 283 0.19 7.22 -14.52
CA LYS A 283 1.37 6.67 -15.22
C LYS A 283 2.46 6.13 -14.28
N ASP A 284 2.51 6.63 -13.05
CA ASP A 284 3.47 6.22 -12.03
C ASP A 284 2.91 5.11 -11.14
N TYR A 285 1.68 4.67 -11.43
CA TYR A 285 1.00 3.57 -10.77
C TYR A 285 0.77 2.39 -11.72
N GLY A 286 1.03 1.19 -11.22
CA GLY A 286 0.86 -0.06 -11.97
C GLY A 286 -0.10 -1.05 -11.31
N ALA A 287 0.01 -2.30 -11.74
CA ALA A 287 -0.80 -3.40 -11.22
C ALA A 287 -0.04 -4.22 -10.17
N VAL A 288 -0.76 -4.64 -9.14
CA VAL A 288 -0.31 -5.67 -8.19
C VAL A 288 -0.63 -7.05 -8.78
N THR A 289 0.33 -7.95 -8.77
CA THR A 289 0.13 -9.37 -9.06
C THR A 289 0.21 -10.16 -7.77
N VAL A 290 -0.65 -11.15 -7.57
CA VAL A 290 -0.53 -12.10 -6.46
C VAL A 290 0.07 -13.40 -6.97
N GLN A 291 1.07 -13.91 -6.26
CA GLN A 291 1.73 -15.18 -6.52
C GLN A 291 1.55 -16.09 -5.30
N LEU A 292 1.06 -17.31 -5.51
CA LEU A 292 0.90 -18.30 -4.44
C LEU A 292 2.16 -19.15 -4.34
N GLU A 293 2.79 -19.16 -3.18
CA GLU A 293 3.98 -19.96 -2.92
C GLU A 293 3.62 -21.40 -2.57
N SER A 294 4.40 -22.33 -3.13
CA SER A 294 4.30 -23.77 -2.86
C SER A 294 2.87 -24.34 -2.88
N PRO A 295 2.11 -24.21 -3.98
CA PRO A 295 0.76 -24.78 -4.07
C PRO A 295 0.77 -26.32 -3.94
N PRO A 296 -0.34 -26.94 -3.46
CA PRO A 296 -0.47 -28.39 -3.43
C PRO A 296 -0.38 -28.96 -4.85
N ALA A 297 0.49 -29.95 -5.06
CA ALA A 297 0.81 -30.42 -6.42
C ALA A 297 -0.39 -31.03 -7.15
N LYS A 298 -1.38 -31.55 -6.40
CA LYS A 298 -2.60 -32.14 -6.94
C LYS A 298 -3.76 -31.17 -7.05
N ALA A 299 -3.58 -29.89 -6.67
CA ALA A 299 -4.68 -28.95 -6.71
C ALA A 299 -5.19 -28.75 -8.14
N MET A 300 -6.50 -28.82 -8.31
CA MET A 300 -7.22 -28.65 -9.57
C MET A 300 -8.31 -27.60 -9.47
N VAL A 301 -8.64 -27.13 -8.27
CA VAL A 301 -9.66 -26.11 -8.04
C VAL A 301 -9.04 -24.93 -7.30
N LEU A 302 -9.31 -23.73 -7.80
CA LEU A 302 -9.07 -22.46 -7.10
C LEU A 302 -10.39 -21.86 -6.66
N GLN A 303 -10.52 -21.56 -5.38
CA GLN A 303 -11.62 -20.80 -4.81
C GLN A 303 -11.11 -19.43 -4.35
N LEU A 304 -11.66 -18.35 -4.90
CA LEU A 304 -11.33 -16.97 -4.57
C LEU A 304 -12.53 -16.31 -3.88
N GLU A 305 -12.39 -15.93 -2.62
CA GLU A 305 -13.43 -15.17 -1.92
C GLU A 305 -13.31 -13.68 -2.28
N VAL A 306 -14.18 -13.22 -3.18
CA VAL A 306 -14.17 -11.85 -3.70
C VAL A 306 -14.90 -10.94 -2.72
N LEU A 307 -14.19 -9.96 -2.14
CA LEU A 307 -14.78 -8.93 -1.30
C LEU A 307 -15.37 -7.78 -2.11
N GLY A 308 -14.74 -7.47 -3.24
CA GLY A 308 -15.16 -6.42 -4.16
C GLY A 308 -14.21 -6.32 -5.34
N PHE A 309 -14.56 -5.50 -6.31
CA PHE A 309 -13.73 -5.20 -7.48
C PHE A 309 -14.14 -3.84 -8.03
N ALA A 310 -13.27 -3.19 -8.80
CA ALA A 310 -13.64 -1.96 -9.49
C ALA A 310 -12.92 -1.81 -10.82
N GLY A 311 -13.54 -1.00 -11.69
CA GLY A 311 -13.11 -0.82 -13.08
C GLY A 311 -13.65 -1.91 -14.00
N THR A 312 -13.05 -1.99 -15.19
CA THR A 312 -13.46 -2.89 -16.28
C THR A 312 -12.25 -3.66 -16.78
N GLY A 313 -12.42 -4.96 -17.02
CA GLY A 313 -11.31 -5.81 -17.44
C GLY A 313 -11.55 -7.29 -17.22
N THR A 314 -10.46 -8.03 -17.17
CA THR A 314 -10.44 -9.50 -17.03
C THR A 314 -9.52 -9.89 -15.88
N LEU A 315 -9.99 -10.78 -15.02
CA LEU A 315 -9.15 -11.51 -14.06
C LEU A 315 -8.46 -12.65 -14.80
N THR A 316 -7.14 -12.77 -14.66
CA THR A 316 -6.40 -13.94 -15.15
C THR A 316 -5.88 -14.76 -13.99
N VAL A 317 -6.04 -16.08 -14.06
CA VAL A 317 -5.28 -17.04 -13.24
C VAL A 317 -4.38 -17.86 -14.15
N THR A 318 -3.08 -17.93 -13.83
CA THR A 318 -2.12 -18.74 -14.59
C THR A 318 -1.44 -19.77 -13.70
N SER A 319 -1.26 -20.99 -14.23
CA SER A 319 -0.44 -22.05 -13.64
C SER A 319 0.29 -22.79 -14.77
N GLY A 320 1.60 -22.53 -14.92
CA GLY A 320 2.39 -23.01 -16.07
C GLY A 320 1.81 -22.55 -17.41
N SER A 321 1.39 -23.51 -18.24
CA SER A 321 0.73 -23.24 -19.53
C SER A 321 -0.77 -22.98 -19.41
N GLN A 322 -1.39 -23.31 -18.27
CA GLN A 322 -2.82 -23.13 -18.05
C GLN A 322 -3.12 -21.66 -17.78
N ARG A 323 -4.16 -21.15 -18.43
CA ARG A 323 -4.61 -19.77 -18.30
C ARG A 323 -6.14 -19.72 -18.26
N LEU A 324 -6.69 -19.34 -17.11
CA LEU A 324 -8.11 -19.08 -16.93
C LEU A 324 -8.33 -17.57 -17.00
N SER A 325 -9.31 -17.13 -17.79
CA SER A 325 -9.63 -15.70 -17.97
C SER A 325 -11.11 -15.47 -17.70
N ILE A 326 -11.42 -14.60 -16.74
CA ILE A 326 -12.77 -14.35 -16.24
C ILE A 326 -13.06 -12.85 -16.41
N PRO A 327 -14.04 -12.45 -17.23
CA PRO A 327 -14.39 -11.05 -17.35
C PRO A 327 -14.99 -10.53 -16.05
N PHE A 328 -14.77 -9.26 -15.73
CA PHE A 328 -15.28 -8.66 -14.49
C PHE A 328 -16.81 -8.68 -14.39
N THR A 329 -17.52 -8.78 -15.51
CA THR A 329 -18.98 -8.96 -15.58
C THR A 329 -19.47 -10.26 -14.97
N GLU A 330 -18.60 -11.26 -14.81
CA GLU A 330 -18.91 -12.55 -14.15
C GLU A 330 -18.50 -12.55 -12.67
N LEU A 331 -17.85 -11.49 -12.17
CA LEU A 331 -17.51 -11.38 -10.77
C LEU A 331 -18.70 -10.88 -9.95
N SER A 332 -18.79 -11.34 -8.71
CA SER A 332 -19.79 -10.88 -7.74
C SER A 332 -19.13 -10.60 -6.40
N ALA A 333 -19.31 -9.38 -5.89
CA ALA A 333 -18.80 -8.99 -4.58
C ALA A 333 -19.51 -9.80 -3.47
N GLY A 334 -18.74 -10.23 -2.47
CA GLY A 334 -19.22 -11.09 -1.38
C GLY A 334 -19.48 -12.55 -1.79
N LYS A 335 -19.02 -12.99 -2.97
CA LYS A 335 -19.17 -14.37 -3.45
C LYS A 335 -17.81 -15.04 -3.62
N THR A 336 -17.82 -16.36 -3.54
CA THR A 336 -16.67 -17.21 -3.90
C THR A 336 -16.72 -17.53 -5.38
N LEU A 337 -15.67 -17.13 -6.11
CA LEU A 337 -15.43 -17.56 -7.48
C LEU A 337 -14.70 -18.91 -7.43
N SER A 338 -15.21 -19.93 -8.12
CA SER A 338 -14.56 -21.24 -8.25
C SER A 338 -14.09 -21.46 -9.68
N LEU A 339 -12.82 -21.82 -9.83
CA LEU A 339 -12.13 -22.00 -11.10
C LEU A 339 -11.48 -23.38 -11.14
N SER A 340 -11.74 -24.14 -12.20
CA SER A 340 -11.15 -25.46 -12.39
C SER A 340 -10.00 -25.38 -13.40
N PHE A 341 -8.86 -25.95 -13.03
CA PHE A 341 -7.75 -26.20 -13.93
C PHE A 341 -8.00 -27.48 -14.74
N GLU A 342 -7.57 -27.50 -16.00
CA GLU A 342 -7.69 -28.68 -16.87
C GLU A 342 -6.77 -29.82 -16.41
N SER A 343 -5.69 -29.48 -15.69
CA SER A 343 -4.74 -30.43 -15.12
C SER A 343 -4.20 -29.94 -13.78
N PRO A 344 -3.67 -30.83 -12.91
CA PRO A 344 -3.12 -30.44 -11.63
C PRO A 344 -2.05 -29.36 -11.74
N VAL A 345 -2.10 -28.35 -10.87
CA VAL A 345 -1.13 -27.23 -10.84
C VAL A 345 0.31 -27.70 -10.63
N SER A 346 0.52 -28.91 -10.10
CA SER A 346 1.83 -29.51 -9.89
C SER A 346 2.71 -28.59 -9.01
N LYS A 347 4.03 -28.62 -9.16
CA LYS A 347 4.94 -27.68 -8.46
C LYS A 347 5.01 -26.30 -9.13
N GLN A 348 4.07 -25.97 -10.01
CA GLN A 348 4.10 -24.71 -10.76
C GLN A 348 3.57 -23.56 -9.90
N VAL A 349 4.04 -22.35 -10.20
CA VAL A 349 3.58 -21.14 -9.54
C VAL A 349 2.17 -20.81 -10.03
N VAL A 350 1.23 -20.57 -9.10
CA VAL A 350 -0.08 -20.00 -9.42
C VAL A 350 -0.03 -18.48 -9.27
N ARG A 351 -0.43 -17.75 -10.31
CA ARG A 351 -0.48 -16.28 -10.30
C ARG A 351 -1.87 -15.77 -10.61
N LEU A 352 -2.26 -14.69 -9.96
CA LEU A 352 -3.49 -13.96 -10.17
C LEU A 352 -3.13 -12.52 -10.60
N ASP A 353 -3.67 -12.10 -11.75
CA ASP A 353 -3.54 -10.76 -12.29
C ASP A 353 -4.88 -10.22 -12.82
N THR A 354 -4.87 -8.95 -13.21
CA THR A 354 -5.99 -8.37 -13.95
C THR A 354 -5.48 -7.62 -15.17
N ARG A 355 -6.28 -7.59 -16.23
CA ARG A 355 -6.04 -6.78 -17.43
C ARG A 355 -7.15 -5.75 -17.60
N PRO A 356 -6.85 -4.45 -17.49
CA PRO A 356 -7.86 -3.41 -17.68
C PRO A 356 -8.29 -3.30 -19.14
N ASP A 357 -9.57 -2.97 -19.34
CA ASP A 357 -10.16 -2.65 -20.64
C ASP A 357 -10.93 -1.31 -20.51
N PRO A 358 -10.45 -0.21 -21.09
CA PRO A 358 -9.31 -0.12 -22.02
C PRO A 358 -7.94 -0.26 -21.34
N PRO A 359 -6.88 -0.56 -22.12
CA PRO A 359 -5.50 -0.59 -21.61
C PRO A 359 -5.12 0.70 -20.89
N GLY A 360 -4.54 0.56 -19.71
CA GLY A 360 -4.15 1.71 -18.89
C GLY A 360 -5.22 2.16 -17.88
N GLY A 361 -6.45 1.63 -17.98
CA GLY A 361 -7.53 1.88 -17.04
C GLY A 361 -7.33 1.26 -15.65
N VAL A 362 -8.33 1.42 -14.80
CA VAL A 362 -8.44 0.77 -13.50
C VAL A 362 -9.09 -0.60 -13.69
N ALA A 363 -8.50 -1.63 -13.09
CA ALA A 363 -9.09 -2.96 -12.94
C ALA A 363 -8.39 -3.64 -11.77
N TYR A 364 -9.11 -3.92 -10.69
CA TYR A 364 -8.56 -4.66 -9.56
C TYR A 364 -9.65 -5.45 -8.83
N VAL A 365 -9.23 -6.52 -8.16
CA VAL A 365 -10.08 -7.39 -7.35
C VAL A 365 -9.55 -7.38 -5.92
N VAL A 366 -10.45 -7.14 -4.97
CA VAL A 366 -10.21 -7.24 -3.53
C VAL A 366 -10.70 -8.61 -3.07
N PHE A 367 -9.86 -9.33 -2.33
CA PHE A 367 -10.14 -10.70 -1.91
C PHE A 367 -9.90 -10.87 -0.41
N ARG A 368 -10.52 -11.91 0.18
CA ARG A 368 -10.24 -12.30 1.56
C ARG A 368 -9.28 -13.48 1.62
N THR A 369 -9.64 -14.55 0.94
CA THR A 369 -8.92 -15.82 0.95
C THR A 369 -8.82 -16.38 -0.46
N ILE A 370 -7.76 -17.16 -0.69
CA ILE A 370 -7.60 -18.00 -1.87
C ILE A 370 -7.37 -19.42 -1.38
N ARG A 371 -8.19 -20.37 -1.82
CA ARG A 371 -8.05 -21.80 -1.48
C ARG A 371 -7.73 -22.58 -2.74
N LEU A 372 -6.75 -23.47 -2.64
CA LEU A 372 -6.40 -24.44 -3.66
C LEU A 372 -6.70 -25.83 -3.11
N SER A 373 -7.44 -26.65 -3.85
CA SER A 373 -7.80 -28.02 -3.48
C SER A 373 -7.77 -28.96 -4.69
N ASP A 374 -7.72 -30.26 -4.44
CA ASP A 374 -7.85 -31.30 -5.48
C ASP A 374 -9.30 -31.47 -5.98
N ARG A 375 -10.29 -30.96 -5.24
CA ARG A 375 -11.73 -31.02 -5.52
C ARG A 375 -12.49 -29.77 -5.10
#